data_AF-A0A9P6BQX0-F1
#
_entry.id   AF-A0A9P6BQX0-F1
#
_cell.length_a   1.000
_cell.length_b   1.000
_cell.length_c   1.000
_cell.angle_alpha   90.00
_cell.angle_beta   90.00
_cell.angle_gamma   90.00
#
_symmetry.space_group_name_H-M   'P 1'
#
loop_
_entity.id
_entity.type
_entity.pdbx_description
1 polymer ?
#
loop_
_entity_poly.entity_id
_entity_poly.type
_entity_poly.pdbx_seq_one_letter_code
_entity_poly.pdbx_strand_id
1 'polypeptide(L)'
;MENEKGKFTLYFLAYVNDEDRATLEANPGQRLAYAFGRPGVLELTHNWGTEDQADFKYASGNSEPGRGFGHIAIIVDNVEEACKRFESFGDKVKWVKKLQDGSMKNIAFIADPDGYWTEVLQRSFN
;
A
#
# COMPACT_ATOMS: atom_id res chain seq x y z
N MET A 1 -11.81 3.54 11.24
CA MET A 1 -12.97 2.97 11.96
C MET A 1 -12.44 2.31 13.21
N GLU A 2 -12.76 2.86 14.38
CA GLU A 2 -12.24 2.36 15.66
C GLU A 2 -13.15 1.26 16.21
N ASN A 3 -12.54 0.25 16.82
CA ASN A 3 -13.23 -0.80 17.54
C ASN A 3 -12.59 -0.95 18.92
N GLU A 4 -13.15 -0.24 19.90
CA GLU A 4 -12.62 -0.23 21.28
C GLU A 4 -12.62 -1.61 21.93
N LYS A 5 -13.68 -2.40 21.71
CA LYS A 5 -13.80 -3.74 22.29
C LYS A 5 -12.75 -4.71 21.74
N GLY A 6 -12.48 -4.62 20.44
CA GLY A 6 -11.46 -5.42 19.75
C GLY A 6 -10.05 -4.84 19.85
N LYS A 7 -9.90 -3.59 20.32
CA LYS A 7 -8.64 -2.84 20.38
C LYS A 7 -7.92 -2.73 19.04
N PHE A 8 -8.63 -2.27 18.01
CA PHE A 8 -8.01 -1.98 16.72
C PHE A 8 -8.68 -0.81 16.00
N THR A 9 -7.94 -0.21 15.06
CA THR A 9 -8.43 0.80 14.11
C THR A 9 -8.25 0.30 12.69
N LEU A 10 -9.30 0.36 11.87
CA LEU A 10 -9.22 0.10 10.43
C LEU A 10 -9.03 1.40 9.66
N TYR A 11 -8.06 1.41 8.75
CA TYR A 11 -7.85 2.46 7.76
C TYR A 11 -8.13 1.90 6.37
N PHE A 12 -8.76 2.70 5.52
CA PHE A 12 -9.10 2.29 4.15
C PHE A 12 -8.38 3.20 3.16
N LEU A 13 -7.56 2.59 2.31
CA LEU A 13 -6.79 3.27 1.27
C LEU A 13 -7.35 2.90 -0.10
N ALA A 14 -7.66 3.92 -0.92
CA ALA A 14 -8.15 3.74 -2.28
C ALA A 14 -7.74 4.92 -3.17
N TYR A 15 -7.71 4.70 -4.49
CA TYR A 15 -7.53 5.76 -5.48
C TYR A 15 -8.83 6.55 -5.67
N VAL A 16 -8.88 7.77 -5.14
CA VAL A 16 -10.05 8.65 -5.20
C VAL A 16 -9.83 9.69 -6.29
N ASN A 17 -10.79 9.85 -7.22
CA ASN A 17 -10.76 10.95 -8.18
C ASN A 17 -11.08 12.29 -7.48
N ASP A 18 -10.83 13.41 -8.16
CA ASP A 18 -10.97 14.73 -7.53
C ASP A 18 -12.42 15.06 -7.13
N GLU A 19 -13.41 14.61 -7.93
CA GLU A 19 -14.83 14.83 -7.65
C GLU A 19 -15.30 14.09 -6.39
N ASP A 20 -14.96 12.80 -6.30
CA ASP A 20 -15.23 11.96 -5.13
C ASP A 20 -14.49 12.50 -3.91
N ARG A 21 -13.23 12.94 -4.06
CA ARG A 21 -12.43 13.50 -2.96
C ARG A 21 -13.12 14.72 -2.36
N ALA A 22 -13.51 15.68 -3.20
CA ALA A 22 -14.21 16.89 -2.73
C ALA A 22 -15.51 16.52 -1.99
N THR A 23 -16.26 15.54 -2.49
CA THR A 23 -17.50 15.06 -1.87
C THR A 23 -17.25 14.42 -0.50
N LEU A 24 -16.23 13.58 -0.38
CA LEU A 24 -15.85 12.86 0.84
C LEU A 24 -15.20 13.77 1.91
N GLU A 25 -14.62 14.88 1.50
CA GLU A 25 -14.13 15.94 2.39
C GLU A 25 -15.30 16.75 2.98
N ALA A 26 -16.26 17.14 2.15
CA ALA A 26 -17.46 17.85 2.59
C ALA A 26 -18.38 16.99 3.48
N ASN A 27 -18.43 15.67 3.25
CA ASN A 27 -19.33 14.74 3.95
C ASN A 27 -18.58 13.53 4.52
N PRO A 28 -17.85 13.68 5.66
CA PRO A 28 -17.02 12.62 6.21
C PRO A 28 -17.76 11.30 6.52
N GLY A 29 -19.06 11.36 6.82
CA GLY A 29 -19.90 10.19 7.09
C GLY A 29 -20.08 9.25 5.89
N GLN A 30 -19.77 9.69 4.67
CA GLN A 30 -19.89 8.86 3.46
C GLN A 30 -18.64 8.01 3.17
N ARG A 31 -17.52 8.25 3.85
CA ARG A 31 -16.23 7.58 3.56
C ARG A 31 -16.30 6.06 3.66
N LEU A 32 -17.03 5.53 4.65
CA LEU A 32 -17.21 4.09 4.84
C LEU A 32 -18.03 3.46 3.71
N ALA A 33 -19.17 4.08 3.37
CA ALA A 33 -20.00 3.60 2.26
C ALA A 33 -19.24 3.66 0.94
N TYR A 34 -18.45 4.72 0.72
CA TYR A 34 -17.60 4.84 -0.45
C TYR A 34 -16.50 3.77 -0.49
N ALA A 35 -15.79 3.54 0.62
CA ALA A 35 -14.74 2.52 0.69
C ALA A 35 -15.29 1.11 0.42
N PHE A 36 -16.44 0.75 1.00
CA PHE A 36 -17.05 -0.58 0.79
C PHE A 36 -17.82 -0.73 -0.52
N GLY A 37 -18.17 0.37 -1.18
CA GLY A 37 -18.96 0.38 -2.41
C GLY A 37 -18.15 0.19 -3.70
N ARG A 38 -16.83 -0.03 -3.60
CA ARG A 38 -15.93 -0.02 -4.77
C ARG A 38 -14.85 -1.10 -4.72
N PRO A 39 -14.30 -1.50 -5.88
CA PRO A 39 -13.11 -2.34 -5.93
C PRO A 39 -11.82 -1.54 -5.64
N GLY A 40 -10.74 -2.27 -5.38
CA GLY A 40 -9.40 -1.71 -5.25
C GLY A 40 -9.18 -0.91 -3.96
N VAL A 41 -9.80 -1.35 -2.85
CA VAL A 41 -9.60 -0.77 -1.52
C VAL A 41 -8.68 -1.69 -0.71
N LEU A 42 -7.67 -1.09 -0.09
CA LEU A 42 -6.81 -1.76 0.87
C LEU A 42 -7.25 -1.39 2.28
N GLU A 43 -7.61 -2.40 3.08
CA GLU A 43 -7.87 -2.27 4.51
C GLU A 43 -6.56 -2.51 5.28
N LEU A 44 -6.16 -1.52 6.08
CA LEU A 44 -5.01 -1.61 6.98
C LEU A 44 -5.52 -1.68 8.41
N THR A 45 -5.23 -2.79 9.09
CA THR A 45 -5.64 -3.03 10.48
C THR A 45 -4.52 -2.66 11.43
N HIS A 46 -4.72 -1.58 12.18
CA HIS A 46 -3.85 -1.20 13.29
C HIS A 46 -4.38 -1.82 14.57
N ASN A 47 -3.76 -2.92 15.01
CA ASN A 47 -4.01 -3.48 16.34
C ASN A 47 -3.32 -2.61 17.39
N TRP A 48 -4.04 -2.13 18.39
CA TRP A 48 -3.53 -1.13 19.31
C TRP A 48 -2.39 -1.67 20.18
N GLY A 49 -1.32 -0.88 20.32
CA GLY A 49 -0.16 -1.19 21.15
C GLY A 49 0.90 -2.07 20.47
N THR A 50 0.73 -2.45 19.20
CA THR A 50 1.81 -3.11 18.44
C THR A 50 2.95 -2.14 18.14
N GLU A 51 2.65 -0.85 18.03
CA GLU A 51 3.62 0.24 17.85
C GLU A 51 4.60 0.40 19.02
N ASP A 52 4.20 -0.01 20.23
CA ASP A 52 5.02 0.07 21.45
C ASP A 52 5.84 -1.21 21.70
N GLN A 53 5.65 -2.24 20.87
CA GLN A 53 6.32 -3.53 21.01
C GLN A 53 7.51 -3.60 20.05
N ALA A 54 8.72 -3.30 20.54
CA ALA A 54 9.93 -3.23 19.73
C ALA A 54 10.24 -4.52 18.91
N ASP A 55 9.87 -5.69 19.45
CA ASP A 55 10.11 -6.99 18.82
C ASP A 55 8.94 -7.47 17.95
N PHE A 56 7.80 -6.77 17.96
CA PHE A 56 6.64 -7.16 17.19
C PHE A 56 6.86 -6.86 15.69
N LYS A 57 6.54 -7.85 14.84
CA LYS A 57 6.57 -7.72 13.39
C LYS A 57 5.46 -8.55 12.75
N TYR A 58 4.81 -7.98 11.75
CA TYR A 58 3.92 -8.75 10.90
C TYR A 58 4.73 -9.66 9.95
N ALA A 59 4.13 -10.80 9.58
CA ALA A 59 4.70 -11.66 8.55
C ALA A 59 4.25 -11.17 7.17
N SER A 60 5.21 -10.72 6.35
CA SER A 60 4.92 -10.26 5.00
C SER A 60 4.57 -11.39 4.02
N GLY A 61 4.86 -12.64 4.38
CA GLY A 61 4.69 -13.81 3.50
C GLY A 61 5.82 -14.02 2.49
N ASN A 62 6.85 -13.17 2.50
CA ASN A 62 8.01 -13.26 1.60
C ASN A 62 9.25 -13.94 2.23
N SER A 63 9.15 -14.39 3.48
CA SER A 63 10.24 -15.06 4.22
C SER A 63 9.75 -16.31 4.96
N GLU A 64 10.68 -17.18 5.35
CA GLU A 64 10.38 -18.35 6.18
C GLU A 64 10.51 -18.05 7.69
N PRO A 65 9.79 -18.78 8.57
CA PRO A 65 8.70 -19.71 8.24
C PRO A 65 7.44 -18.93 7.83
N GLY A 66 6.64 -19.49 6.93
CA GLY A 66 5.31 -18.94 6.62
C GLY A 66 5.24 -18.11 5.34
N ARG A 67 5.90 -18.59 4.27
CA ARG A 67 5.64 -18.06 2.92
C ARG A 67 4.18 -18.22 2.53
N GLY A 68 3.61 -17.20 1.90
CA GLY A 68 2.19 -17.16 1.55
C GLY A 68 1.83 -15.98 0.67
N PHE A 69 1.27 -14.92 1.25
CA PHE A 69 1.04 -13.65 0.55
C PHE A 69 2.34 -13.13 -0.07
N GLY A 70 2.26 -12.63 -1.31
CA GLY A 70 3.41 -12.10 -2.03
C GLY A 70 3.49 -10.58 -1.96
N HIS A 71 2.54 -9.90 -2.59
CA HIS A 71 2.55 -8.44 -2.72
C HIS A 71 1.18 -7.92 -3.15
N ILE A 72 0.97 -6.62 -2.94
CA ILE A 72 -0.03 -5.85 -3.68
C ILE A 72 0.62 -5.26 -4.93
N ALA A 73 -0.19 -4.74 -5.84
CA ALA A 73 0.29 -4.15 -7.08
C ALA A 73 -0.41 -2.82 -7.35
N ILE A 74 0.35 -1.81 -7.80
CA ILE A 74 -0.15 -0.51 -8.23
C ILE A 74 0.24 -0.25 -9.68
N ILE A 75 -0.72 0.23 -10.46
CA ILE A 75 -0.51 0.59 -11.86
C ILE A 75 -0.22 2.09 -11.93
N VAL A 76 0.85 2.45 -12.63
CA VAL A 76 1.25 3.84 -12.87
C VAL A 76 1.35 4.10 -14.37
N ASP A 77 1.15 5.36 -14.78
CA ASP A 77 1.20 5.73 -16.20
C ASP A 77 2.64 5.66 -16.75
N ASN A 78 3.63 6.07 -15.95
CA ASN A 78 5.06 6.01 -16.29
C ASN A 78 5.86 5.45 -15.10
N VAL A 79 6.40 4.24 -15.27
CA VAL A 79 7.12 3.55 -14.17
C VAL A 79 8.48 4.19 -13.88
N GLU A 80 9.14 4.75 -14.89
CA GLU A 80 10.43 5.45 -14.70
C GLU A 80 10.25 6.73 -13.88
N GLU A 81 9.20 7.50 -14.18
CA GLU A 81 8.86 8.71 -13.40
C GLU A 81 8.45 8.37 -11.98
N ALA A 82 7.64 7.32 -11.80
CA ALA A 82 7.28 6.84 -10.47
C ALA A 82 8.52 6.42 -9.66
N CYS A 83 9.44 5.68 -10.28
CA CYS A 83 10.69 5.27 -9.64
C CYS A 83 11.58 6.45 -9.28
N LYS A 84 11.76 7.44 -10.17
CA LYS A 84 12.49 8.68 -9.87
C LYS A 84 11.87 9.43 -8.68
N ARG A 85 10.54 9.49 -8.62
CA ARG A 85 9.83 10.06 -7.46
C ARG A 85 10.07 9.26 -6.19
N PHE A 86 10.15 7.93 -6.27
CA PHE A 86 10.48 7.11 -5.10
C PHE A 86 11.91 7.32 -4.61
N GLU A 87 12.86 7.47 -5.53
CA GLU A 87 14.26 7.78 -5.17
C GLU A 87 14.41 9.13 -4.48
N SER A 88 13.59 10.13 -4.84
CA SER A 88 13.63 11.45 -4.18
C SER A 88 13.18 11.43 -2.72
N PHE A 89 12.50 10.36 -2.27
CA PHE A 89 12.15 10.15 -0.87
C PHE A 89 13.28 9.52 -0.04
N GLY A 90 14.38 9.10 -0.66
CA GLY A 90 15.56 8.52 0.00
C GLY A 90 15.19 7.32 0.87
N ASP A 91 15.67 7.31 2.12
CA ASP A 91 15.52 6.20 3.07
C ASP A 91 14.07 5.91 3.49
N LYS A 92 13.11 6.78 3.13
CA LYS A 92 11.68 6.53 3.37
C LYS A 92 11.12 5.45 2.45
N VAL A 93 11.78 5.15 1.33
CA VAL A 93 11.38 4.07 0.41
C VAL A 93 12.41 2.95 0.47
N LYS A 94 11.95 1.77 0.90
CA LYS A 94 12.77 0.56 0.88
C LYS A 94 12.63 -0.11 -0.48
N TRP A 95 13.73 -0.27 -1.20
CA TRP A 95 13.75 -0.96 -2.49
C TRP A 95 13.92 -2.47 -2.30
N VAL A 96 13.06 -3.25 -2.96
CA VAL A 96 13.21 -4.71 -3.08
C VAL A 96 13.85 -5.06 -4.42
N LYS A 97 13.41 -4.37 -5.49
CA LYS A 97 13.91 -4.55 -6.85
C LYS A 97 13.73 -3.25 -7.64
N LYS A 98 14.80 -2.72 -8.22
CA LYS A 98 14.75 -1.55 -9.11
C LYS A 98 14.51 -1.96 -10.57
N LEU A 99 14.18 -0.99 -11.43
CA LEU A 99 13.94 -1.24 -12.86
C LEU A 99 15.16 -1.77 -13.61
N GLN A 100 16.36 -1.37 -13.17
CA GLN A 100 17.62 -1.88 -13.71
C GLN A 100 17.96 -3.30 -13.25
N ASP A 101 17.25 -3.82 -12.24
CA ASP A 101 17.55 -5.12 -11.67
C ASP A 101 16.80 -6.21 -12.47
N GLY A 102 17.55 -7.08 -13.14
CA GLY A 102 17.00 -8.19 -13.92
C GLY A 102 16.58 -7.82 -15.35
N SER A 103 15.82 -8.70 -15.98
CA SER A 103 15.48 -8.61 -17.42
C SER A 103 14.24 -7.77 -17.73
N MET A 104 13.28 -7.69 -16.80
CA MET A 104 12.03 -6.95 -16.97
C MET A 104 12.20 -5.50 -16.51
N LYS A 105 12.22 -4.57 -17.47
CA LYS A 105 12.45 -3.13 -17.26
C LYS A 105 11.18 -2.31 -17.01
N ASN A 106 10.01 -2.96 -16.94
CA ASN A 106 8.71 -2.32 -16.77
C ASN A 106 8.08 -2.55 -15.38
N ILE A 107 8.82 -3.17 -14.46
CA ILE A 107 8.34 -3.60 -13.14
C ILE A 107 9.39 -3.28 -12.07
N ALA A 108 8.97 -2.62 -11.01
CA ALA A 108 9.77 -2.41 -9.80
C ALA A 108 9.05 -2.96 -8.56
N PHE A 109 9.79 -3.24 -7.49
CA PHE A 109 9.25 -3.60 -6.19
C PHE A 109 9.82 -2.71 -5.10
N ILE A 110 8.93 -2.15 -4.29
CA ILE A 110 9.25 -1.44 -3.05
C ILE A 110 8.63 -2.18 -1.86
N ALA A 111 9.10 -1.88 -0.66
CA ALA A 111 8.53 -2.39 0.58
C ALA A 111 7.99 -1.25 1.44
N ASP A 112 6.85 -1.51 2.10
CA ASP A 112 6.26 -0.61 3.07
C ASP A 112 6.99 -0.67 4.44
N PRO A 113 6.57 0.11 5.45
CA PRO A 113 7.20 0.09 6.76
C PRO A 113 7.24 -1.30 7.42
N ASP A 114 6.19 -2.11 7.26
CA ASP A 114 6.04 -3.47 7.78
C ASP A 114 6.77 -4.53 6.95
N GLY A 115 7.26 -4.16 5.76
CA GLY A 115 8.01 -5.04 4.87
C GLY A 115 7.15 -5.80 3.86
N TYR A 116 5.87 -5.44 3.70
CA TYR A 116 5.05 -5.94 2.60
C TYR A 116 5.52 -5.37 1.28
N TRP A 117 5.61 -6.23 0.27
CA TRP A 117 6.06 -5.83 -1.05
C TRP A 117 4.91 -5.18 -1.82
N THR A 118 5.24 -4.14 -2.57
CA THR A 118 4.35 -3.45 -3.50
C THR A 118 5.00 -3.47 -4.88
N GLU A 119 4.37 -4.17 -5.81
CA GLU A 119 4.73 -4.14 -7.22
C GLU A 119 4.27 -2.82 -7.85
N VAL A 120 5.17 -2.17 -8.59
CA VAL A 120 4.89 -0.97 -9.35
C VAL A 120 5.04 -1.31 -10.82
N LEU A 121 3.93 -1.32 -11.54
CA LEU A 121 3.88 -1.73 -12.93
C LEU A 121 3.41 -0.57 -13.82
N GLN A 122 4.05 -0.44 -14.98
CA GLN A 122 3.57 0.50 -15.98
C GLN A 122 2.26 -0.01 -16.59
N ARG A 123 1.31 0.91 -16.79
CA ARG A 123 0.11 0.65 -17.55
C ARG A 123 0.48 0.16 -18.95
N SER A 124 0.18 -1.11 -19.24
CA SER A 124 0.26 -1.68 -20.59
C SER A 124 -0.95 -1.20 -21.39
N PHE A 125 -0.71 -0.50 -22.49
CA PHE A 125 -1.77 -0.07 -23.41
C PHE A 125 -2.48 -1.30 -24.01
N ASN A 126 -3.79 -1.37 -23.82
CA ASN A 126 -4.71 -1.95 -24.81
C ASN A 126 -5.34 -0.80 -25.58
#